data_AF-A0A0R1UWI0-F1
#
_entry.id   AF-A0A0R1UWI0-F1
#
_cell.length_a   1.000
_cell.length_b   1.000
_cell.length_c   1.000
_cell.angle_alpha   90.00
_cell.angle_beta   90.00
_cell.angle_gamma   90.00
#
_symmetry.space_group_name_H-M   'P 1'
#
loop_
_entity.id
_entity.type
_entity.pdbx_description
1 polymer ?
#
loop_
_entity_poly.entity_id
_entity_poly.type
_entity_poly.pdbx_seq_one_letter_code
_entity_poly.pdbx_strand_id
1 'polypeptide(L)'
;MKIVEFKFKNGVHAFACRLNQVIDQLDPIEETLLHTLLAIAVAPEENVTVVALQNELGLTTDELSFYMNRLDHLGLITWTADRAVVP
;
A
#
# COMPACT_ATOMS: atom_id res chain seq x y z
N MET A 1 -11.80 -14.17 -3.50
CA MET A 1 -11.39 -12.99 -2.70
C MET A 1 -9.96 -12.70 -3.11
N LYS A 2 -9.65 -11.51 -3.66
CA LYS A 2 -8.28 -11.17 -4.05
C LYS A 2 -7.55 -10.58 -2.83
N ILE A 3 -6.37 -11.10 -2.53
CA ILE A 3 -5.52 -10.63 -1.44
C ILE A 3 -4.45 -9.74 -2.07
N VAL A 4 -4.20 -8.56 -1.51
CA VAL A 4 -3.06 -7.73 -1.93
C VAL A 4 -1.86 -8.16 -1.12
N GLU A 5 -0.80 -8.58 -1.80
CA GLU A 5 0.51 -8.74 -1.16
C GLU A 5 1.33 -7.49 -1.37
N PHE A 6 1.83 -6.92 -0.26
CA PHE A 6 2.76 -5.81 -0.27
C PHE A 6 3.88 -6.03 0.75
N LYS A 7 5.02 -5.39 0.51
CA LYS A 7 6.17 -5.38 1.42
C LYS A 7 6.76 -3.98 1.48
N PHE A 8 7.15 -3.52 2.66
CA PHE A 8 7.96 -2.32 2.79
C PHE A 8 9.39 -2.58 2.30
N LYS A 9 9.97 -1.63 1.56
CA LYS A 9 11.32 -1.81 1.02
C LYS A 9 12.38 -1.68 2.13
N ASN A 10 13.26 -2.68 2.22
CA ASN A 10 14.54 -2.66 2.94
C ASN A 10 14.54 -2.32 4.45
N GLY A 11 13.54 -2.79 5.21
CA GLY A 11 13.49 -2.63 6.67
C GLY A 11 13.17 -1.20 7.14
N VAL A 12 12.84 -1.05 8.42
CA VAL A 12 12.25 0.19 8.98
C VAL A 12 13.11 1.42 8.72
N HIS A 13 14.45 1.31 8.83
CA HIS A 13 15.35 2.44 8.63
C HIS A 13 15.38 2.94 7.19
N ALA A 14 15.44 2.03 6.20
CA ALA A 14 15.44 2.43 4.80
C ALA A 14 14.09 3.01 4.38
N PHE A 15 12.99 2.42 4.88
CA PHE A 15 11.64 2.95 4.70
C PHE A 15 11.52 4.38 5.27
N ALA A 16 11.91 4.60 6.52
CA ALA A 16 11.81 5.91 7.16
C ALA A 16 12.67 6.97 6.45
N CYS A 17 13.89 6.59 6.02
CA CYS A 17 14.74 7.48 5.25
C CYS A 17 14.11 7.85 3.91
N ARG A 18 13.51 6.87 3.22
CA ARG A 18 12.83 7.11 1.94
C ARG A 18 11.56 7.95 2.12
N LEU A 19 10.75 7.66 3.13
CA LEU A 19 9.55 8.43 3.46
C LEU A 19 9.88 9.90 3.67
N ASN A 20 10.90 10.21 4.48
CA ASN A 20 11.34 11.59 4.69
C ASN A 20 11.78 12.33 3.41
N GLN A 21 12.18 11.61 2.35
CA GLN A 21 12.54 12.22 1.06
C GLN A 21 11.34 12.51 0.16
N VAL A 22 10.23 11.81 0.36
CA VAL A 22 9.09 11.84 -0.56
C VAL A 22 7.78 12.25 0.10
N ILE A 23 7.77 12.50 1.41
CA ILE A 23 6.56 12.81 2.18
C ILE A 23 5.85 14.06 1.64
N ASP A 24 6.59 15.10 1.25
CA ASP A 24 6.03 16.33 0.66
C ASP A 24 5.44 16.12 -0.76
N GLN A 25 5.63 14.94 -1.36
CA GLN A 25 5.08 14.57 -2.67
C GLN A 25 3.81 13.74 -2.56
N LEU A 26 3.46 13.29 -1.35
CA LEU A 26 2.26 12.49 -1.11
C LEU A 26 1.03 13.39 -1.13
N ASP A 27 -0.02 12.91 -1.78
CA ASP A 27 -1.34 13.50 -1.61
C ASP A 27 -2.07 12.90 -0.38
N PRO A 28 -3.17 13.52 0.09
CA PRO A 28 -3.86 13.05 1.28
C PRO A 28 -4.39 11.60 1.19
N ILE A 29 -4.70 11.11 -0.02
CA ILE A 29 -5.18 9.74 -0.21
C ILE A 29 -4.00 8.77 -0.08
N GLU A 30 -2.84 9.12 -0.62
CA GLU A 30 -1.62 8.34 -0.48
C GLU A 30 -1.10 8.28 0.95
N GLU A 31 -1.17 9.38 1.69
CA GLU A 31 -0.85 9.41 3.11
C GLU A 31 -1.76 8.44 3.87
N THR A 32 -3.08 8.52 3.64
CA THR A 32 -4.06 7.64 4.29
C THR A 32 -3.79 6.18 3.94
N LEU A 33 -3.60 5.87 2.66
CA LEU A 33 -3.26 4.52 2.19
C LEU A 33 -1.97 4.01 2.86
N LEU A 34 -0.92 4.82 2.91
CA LEU A 34 0.34 4.44 3.55
C LEU A 34 0.18 4.18 5.05
N HIS A 35 -0.61 5.01 5.74
CA HIS A 35 -0.97 4.81 7.14
C HIS A 35 -1.70 3.50 7.37
N THR A 36 -2.70 3.18 6.55
CA THR A 36 -3.42 1.91 6.62
C THR A 36 -2.48 0.72 6.38
N LEU A 37 -1.59 0.80 5.39
CA LEU A 37 -0.58 -0.24 5.13
C LEU A 37 0.40 -0.44 6.29
N LEU A 38 0.80 0.64 6.97
CA LEU A 38 1.66 0.57 8.16
C LEU A 38 0.94 -0.06 9.35
N ALA A 39 -0.33 0.30 9.57
CA ALA A 39 -1.14 -0.29 10.64
C ALA A 39 -1.26 -1.81 10.49
N ILE A 40 -1.50 -2.28 9.25
CA ILE A 40 -1.55 -3.72 8.92
C ILE A 40 -0.24 -4.43 9.26
N ALA A 41 0.90 -3.82 8.90
CA ALA A 41 2.20 -4.45 9.14
C ALA A 41 2.61 -4.50 10.62
N VAL A 42 2.08 -3.59 11.45
CA VAL A 42 2.35 -3.56 12.90
C VAL A 42 1.37 -4.46 13.67
N ALA A 43 0.15 -4.64 13.19
CA ALA A 43 -0.89 -5.48 13.79
C ALA A 43 -1.49 -6.46 12.77
N PRO A 44 -0.81 -7.59 12.47
CA PRO A 44 -1.20 -8.51 11.39
C PRO A 44 -2.42 -9.40 11.71
N GLU A 45 -3.15 -9.13 12.80
CA GLU A 45 -4.31 -9.95 13.21
C GLU A 45 -5.50 -9.81 12.24
N GLU A 46 -5.51 -8.76 11.39
CA GLU A 46 -6.53 -8.53 10.39
C GLU A 46 -5.99 -8.73 8.96
N ASN A 47 -6.56 -9.72 8.25
CA ASN A 47 -6.37 -9.88 6.82
C ASN A 47 -7.09 -8.74 6.07
N VAL A 48 -6.38 -7.67 5.76
CA VAL A 48 -6.95 -6.59 4.96
C VAL A 48 -7.00 -7.01 3.49
N THR A 49 -8.22 -7.07 2.97
CA THR A 49 -8.47 -7.40 1.56
C THR A 49 -8.46 -6.14 0.70
N VAL A 50 -8.29 -6.30 -0.62
CA VAL A 50 -8.47 -5.21 -1.61
C VAL A 50 -9.77 -4.45 -1.34
N VAL A 51 -10.86 -5.18 -1.07
CA VAL A 51 -12.21 -4.63 -0.87
C VAL A 51 -12.30 -3.80 0.41
N ALA A 52 -11.61 -4.19 1.47
CA ALA A 52 -11.54 -3.41 2.69
C ALA A 52 -10.84 -2.06 2.45
N LEU A 53 -9.69 -2.06 1.76
CA LEU A 53 -8.97 -0.83 1.40
C LEU A 53 -9.82 0.09 0.51
N GLN A 54 -10.53 -0.48 -0.46
CA GLN A 54 -11.45 0.27 -1.32
C GLN A 54 -12.56 0.96 -0.52
N ASN A 55 -13.18 0.22 0.40
CA ASN A 55 -14.28 0.76 1.21
C ASN A 55 -13.80 1.82 2.20
N GLU A 56 -12.63 1.63 2.81
CA GLU A 56 -12.03 2.58 3.76
C GLU A 56 -11.64 3.89 3.08
N LEU A 57 -11.06 3.81 1.88
CA LEU A 57 -10.57 4.97 1.14
C LEU A 57 -11.62 5.56 0.19
N GLY A 58 -12.77 4.90 0.01
CA GLY A 58 -13.80 5.30 -0.96
C GLY A 58 -13.33 5.21 -2.42
N LEU A 59 -12.41 4.29 -2.73
CA LEU A 59 -11.75 4.17 -4.02
C LEU A 59 -12.27 3.00 -4.86
N THR A 60 -12.25 3.18 -6.17
CA THR A 60 -12.40 2.10 -7.15
C THR A 60 -11.14 1.23 -7.20
N THR A 61 -11.23 0.08 -7.88
CA THR A 61 -10.07 -0.82 -8.11
C THR A 61 -8.95 -0.16 -8.89
N ASP A 62 -9.30 0.66 -9.89
CA ASP A 62 -8.33 1.30 -10.75
C ASP A 62 -7.60 2.43 -9.99
N GLU A 63 -8.34 3.19 -9.18
CA GLU A 63 -7.76 4.22 -8.31
C GLU A 63 -6.85 3.61 -7.25
N LEU A 64 -7.29 2.54 -6.56
CA LEU A 64 -6.43 1.85 -5.59
C LEU A 64 -5.16 1.32 -6.26
N SER A 65 -5.27 0.74 -7.46
CA SER A 65 -4.11 0.26 -8.22
C SER A 65 -3.19 1.40 -8.62
N PHE A 66 -3.74 2.57 -8.98
CA PHE A 66 -2.98 3.78 -9.28
C PHE A 66 -2.16 4.24 -8.07
N TYR A 67 -2.78 4.36 -6.89
CA TYR A 67 -2.08 4.80 -5.68
C TYR A 67 -1.05 3.78 -5.19
N MET A 68 -1.35 2.48 -5.27
CA MET A 68 -0.38 1.43 -4.95
C MET A 68 0.85 1.49 -5.87
N ASN A 69 0.65 1.74 -7.18
CA ASN A 69 1.74 1.93 -8.13
C ASN A 69 2.54 3.20 -7.86
N ARG A 70 1.89 4.30 -7.47
CA ARG A 70 2.57 5.53 -7.06
C ARG A 70 3.47 5.29 -5.85
N LEU A 71 2.98 4.63 -4.80
CA LEU A 71 3.77 4.30 -3.61
C LEU A 71 4.97 3.39 -3.93
N ASP A 72 4.81 2.46 -4.87
CA ASP A 72 5.92 1.62 -5.36
C ASP A 72 6.96 2.43 -6.16
N HIS A 73 6.51 3.33 -7.03
CA HIS A 73 7.37 4.23 -7.80
C HIS A 73 8.14 5.20 -6.89
N LEU A 74 7.50 5.67 -5.82
CA LEU A 74 8.15 6.44 -4.77
C LEU A 74 9.10 5.61 -3.91
N GLY A 75 9.15 4.29 -4.08
CA GLY A 75 10.09 3.41 -3.39
C GLY A 75 9.71 3.12 -1.95
N LEU A 76 8.45 3.32 -1.55
CA LEU A 76 7.97 3.11 -0.19
C LEU A 76 7.58 1.65 0.04
N ILE A 77 6.88 1.08 -0.94
CA ILE A 77 6.45 -0.32 -0.93
C ILE A 77 6.94 -1.03 -2.18
N THR A 78 6.87 -2.36 -2.17
CA THR A 78 6.74 -3.19 -3.38
C THR A 78 5.38 -3.87 -3.26
N TRP A 79 4.61 -3.90 -4.34
CA TRP A 79 3.36 -4.63 -4.36
C TRP A 79 3.22 -5.43 -5.65
N THR A 80 2.46 -6.51 -5.59
CA THR A 80 2.09 -7.30 -6.76
C THR A 80 0.58 -7.27 -6.90
N ALA A 81 0.11 -6.73 -8.03
CA ALA A 81 -1.27 -6.92 -8.42
C ALA A 81 -1.47 -8.41 -8.64
N ASP A 82 -2.25 -9.05 -7.77
CA ASP A 82 -2.54 -10.47 -7.83
C ASP A 82 -3.17 -10.78 -9.20
N ARG A 83 -2.34 -11.20 -10.15
CA ARG A 83 -2.78 -11.84 -11.39
C ARG A 83 -3.38 -13.15 -10.90
N ALA A 84 -4.71 -13.24 -10.98
CA ALA A 84 -5.48 -14.42 -10.65
C ALA A 84 -4.62 -15.68 -10.91
N VAL A 85 -4.30 -16.42 -9.85
CA VAL A 85 -3.67 -17.72 -9.96
C VAL A 85 -4.61 -18.55 -10.83
N VAL A 86 -4.25 -18.69 -12.11
CA VAL A 86 -4.91 -19.63 -13.01
C VAL A 86 -4.42 -21.01 -12.53
N PRO A 87 -5.33 -21.92 -12.16
CA PRO A 87 -4.96 -23.27 -11.75
C PRO A 87 -4.21 -24.03 -12.85
#